data_AF-A0A829WFP3-F1
#
_entry.id   AF-A0A829WFP3-F1
#
_cell.length_a   1.000
_cell.length_b   1.000
_cell.length_c   1.000
_cell.angle_alpha   90.00
_cell.angle_beta   90.00
_cell.angle_gamma   90.00
#
_symmetry.space_group_name_H-M   'P 1'
#
loop_
_entity.id
_entity.type
_entity.pdbx_description
1 polymer ?
#
loop_
_entity_poly.entity_id
_entity_poly.type
_entity_poly.pdbx_seq_one_letter_code
_entity_poly.pdbx_strand_id
1 'polypeptide(L)'
;MNKNMRTWVIGICVALIIIVAVAAAFANNRSGSDNGQASESQTESASGSAASQADTETGSREQASSNSGNAAGHSGHNGHMNTSGDDLSRYLTEQDSIMMNMMEDMVIREKSGNASLDFLRGMIPHHEAAIKMSESYLSYQGKSDELKTIAQDIITAQKDELKQMNELVKSYEKDGKKDQTKEDAYLEQYSKMFAGDSMSRHMDTSGADSLDQAFAEGMIMHHQMAVDMARDILEYTDYEEIRTMAQNIIDVQEKEIARMEKIVKEQQESQQE
;
A
#
# COMPACT_ATOMS: atom_id res chain seq x y z
N MET A 1 14.49 23.94 -21.80
CA MET A 1 13.52 22.85 -21.62
C MET A 1 13.95 21.64 -22.43
N ASN A 2 14.39 20.56 -21.77
CA ASN A 2 14.76 19.32 -22.45
C ASN A 2 13.47 18.65 -23.01
N LYS A 3 13.58 17.89 -24.10
CA LYS A 3 12.41 17.26 -24.76
C LYS A 3 11.76 16.15 -23.94
N ASN A 4 12.50 15.52 -23.02
CA ASN A 4 12.03 14.47 -22.11
C ASN A 4 11.13 15.05 -21.00
N MET A 5 11.33 16.31 -20.61
CA MET A 5 10.53 17.02 -19.63
C MET A 5 9.12 17.34 -20.15
N ARG A 6 8.95 17.54 -21.47
CA ARG A 6 7.61 17.73 -22.08
C ARG A 6 6.81 16.43 -22.12
N THR A 7 7.44 15.27 -22.32
CA THR A 7 6.74 13.98 -22.27
C THR A 7 6.40 13.57 -20.83
N TRP A 8 7.21 14.01 -19.85
CA TRP A 8 7.01 13.71 -18.43
C TRP A 8 5.84 14.51 -17.80
N VAL A 9 5.75 15.82 -18.09
CA VAL A 9 4.61 16.65 -17.68
C VAL A 9 3.28 16.16 -18.29
N ILE A 10 3.31 15.63 -19.52
CA ILE A 10 2.12 15.06 -20.16
C ILE A 10 1.69 13.76 -19.47
N GLY A 11 2.61 12.92 -19.00
CA GLY A 11 2.28 11.71 -18.23
C GLY A 11 1.65 12.03 -16.86
N ILE A 12 2.15 13.04 -16.16
CA ILE A 12 1.65 13.52 -14.86
C ILE A 12 0.20 14.04 -14.98
N CYS A 13 -0.13 14.75 -16.05
CA CYS A 13 -1.51 15.19 -16.28
C CYS A 13 -2.45 14.03 -16.66
N VAL A 14 -1.96 12.98 -17.32
CA VAL A 14 -2.81 11.85 -17.74
C VAL A 14 -3.21 10.98 -16.54
N ALA A 15 -2.34 10.79 -15.54
CA ALA A 15 -2.69 10.06 -14.31
C ALA A 15 -3.78 10.79 -13.50
N LEU A 16 -3.69 12.12 -13.37
CA LEU A 16 -4.74 12.94 -12.73
C LEU A 16 -6.06 12.96 -13.53
N ILE A 17 -5.99 12.89 -14.86
CA ILE A 17 -7.20 12.82 -15.71
C ILE A 17 -7.88 11.46 -15.60
N ILE A 18 -7.16 10.36 -15.42
CA ILE A 18 -7.75 9.02 -15.29
C ILE A 18 -8.52 8.90 -13.96
N ILE A 19 -8.00 9.43 -12.86
CA ILE A 19 -8.70 9.42 -11.55
C ILE A 19 -9.98 10.28 -11.61
N VAL A 20 -9.96 11.43 -12.28
CA VAL A 20 -11.17 12.26 -12.46
C VAL A 20 -12.17 11.63 -13.45
N ALA A 21 -11.71 10.93 -14.48
CA ALA A 21 -12.59 10.32 -15.49
C ALA A 21 -13.37 9.11 -14.97
N VAL A 22 -12.79 8.32 -14.06
CA VAL A 22 -13.49 7.15 -13.47
C VAL A 22 -14.59 7.59 -12.49
N ALA A 23 -14.34 8.64 -11.69
CA ALA A 23 -15.36 9.22 -10.80
C ALA A 23 -16.54 9.85 -11.57
N ALA A 24 -16.27 10.52 -12.70
CA ALA A 24 -17.32 11.09 -13.55
C ALA A 24 -18.16 10.01 -14.27
N ALA A 25 -17.56 8.89 -14.65
CA ALA A 25 -18.27 7.77 -15.28
C ALA A 25 -19.26 7.08 -14.33
N PHE A 26 -18.93 6.98 -13.03
CA PHE A 26 -19.82 6.41 -12.02
C PHE A 26 -20.98 7.33 -11.64
N ALA A 27 -20.75 8.65 -11.59
CA ALA A 27 -21.81 9.63 -11.32
C ALA A 27 -22.87 9.68 -12.44
N ASN A 28 -22.47 9.48 -13.69
CA ASN A 28 -23.38 9.57 -14.85
C ASN A 28 -24.21 8.31 -15.07
N ASN A 29 -23.83 7.16 -14.50
CA ASN A 29 -24.52 5.88 -14.69
C ASN A 29 -25.71 5.65 -13.74
N ARG A 30 -26.02 6.63 -12.86
CA ARG A 30 -27.17 6.60 -11.94
C ARG A 30 -28.43 7.29 -12.47
N SER A 31 -28.39 7.84 -13.70
CA SER A 31 -29.57 8.45 -14.34
C SER A 31 -29.80 7.83 -15.73
N GLY A 32 -30.63 6.79 -15.79
CA GLY A 32 -31.06 6.20 -17.06
C GLY A 32 -31.79 4.87 -16.89
N SER A 33 -33.10 4.95 -16.63
CA SER A 33 -34.02 3.81 -16.64
C SER A 33 -34.55 3.59 -18.07
N ASP A 34 -34.58 2.30 -18.46
CA ASP A 34 -35.56 1.63 -19.33
C ASP A 34 -35.61 1.94 -20.84
N ASN A 35 -35.21 0.96 -21.68
CA ASN A 35 -36.12 0.28 -22.63
C ASN A 35 -35.40 -0.78 -23.50
N GLY A 36 -35.97 -1.99 -23.55
CA GLY A 36 -36.33 -2.65 -24.81
C GLY A 36 -35.30 -3.38 -25.67
N GLN A 37 -35.38 -4.72 -25.59
CA GLN A 37 -35.65 -5.63 -26.74
C GLN A 37 -34.49 -6.33 -27.49
N ALA A 38 -34.28 -7.60 -27.07
CA ALA A 38 -34.15 -8.85 -27.83
C ALA A 38 -33.51 -8.91 -29.24
N SER A 39 -32.56 -9.84 -29.41
CA SER A 39 -32.64 -10.92 -30.43
C SER A 39 -31.63 -12.05 -30.15
N GLU A 40 -32.13 -13.27 -30.31
CA GLU A 40 -31.50 -14.61 -30.31
C GLU A 40 -30.45 -14.73 -31.44
N SER A 41 -29.59 -15.75 -31.63
CA SER A 41 -29.53 -17.20 -31.36
C SER A 41 -28.07 -17.65 -31.76
N GLN A 42 -27.39 -18.70 -31.30
CA GLN A 42 -27.48 -20.15 -31.60
C GLN A 42 -26.09 -20.71 -31.18
N THR A 43 -25.96 -21.59 -30.18
CA THR A 43 -25.71 -23.05 -30.29
C THR A 43 -24.77 -23.50 -31.41
N GLU A 44 -23.63 -24.10 -31.04
CA GLU A 44 -23.15 -25.35 -31.64
C GLU A 44 -22.20 -26.10 -30.69
N SER A 45 -22.44 -27.42 -30.58
CA SER A 45 -21.70 -28.41 -29.80
C SER A 45 -20.97 -29.37 -30.74
N ALA A 46 -19.72 -29.73 -30.44
CA ALA A 46 -19.09 -31.02 -30.77
C ALA A 46 -17.74 -31.09 -30.04
N SER A 47 -17.52 -32.00 -29.08
CA SER A 47 -17.20 -33.44 -29.23
C SER A 47 -15.78 -33.70 -29.78
N GLY A 48 -14.93 -34.30 -28.96
CA GLY A 48 -13.61 -34.79 -29.33
C GLY A 48 -12.86 -35.42 -28.15
N SER A 49 -13.14 -36.70 -27.89
CA SER A 49 -12.47 -37.55 -26.89
C SER A 49 -11.11 -38.04 -27.41
N ALA A 50 -10.10 -38.12 -26.53
CA ALA A 50 -9.05 -39.16 -26.58
C ALA A 50 -8.27 -39.22 -25.26
N ALA A 51 -8.30 -40.40 -24.64
CA ALA A 51 -7.45 -40.81 -23.53
C ALA A 51 -6.38 -41.78 -24.04
N SER A 52 -5.16 -41.73 -23.49
CA SER A 52 -4.33 -42.92 -23.22
C SER A 52 -3.19 -42.53 -22.27
N GLN A 53 -3.17 -43.10 -21.06
CA GLN A 53 -2.25 -44.16 -20.63
C GLN A 53 -0.87 -43.65 -20.17
N ALA A 54 -0.60 -43.83 -18.88
CA ALA A 54 0.75 -43.95 -18.35
C ALA A 54 0.75 -45.10 -17.33
N ASP A 55 1.60 -46.08 -17.61
CA ASP A 55 1.78 -47.31 -16.88
C ASP A 55 2.48 -47.12 -15.52
N THR A 56 2.12 -48.02 -14.63
CA THR A 56 2.78 -48.42 -13.38
C THR A 56 4.14 -49.07 -13.64
N GLU A 57 5.14 -48.85 -12.76
CA GLU A 57 5.63 -49.89 -11.83
C GLU A 57 6.81 -49.41 -10.94
N THR A 58 6.71 -49.76 -9.64
CA THR A 58 7.72 -50.31 -8.70
C THR A 58 9.20 -49.94 -8.86
N GLY A 59 9.99 -49.64 -7.83
CA GLY A 59 9.87 -49.88 -6.39
C GLY A 59 11.29 -50.04 -5.83
N SER A 60 11.54 -49.66 -4.58
CA SER A 60 12.56 -50.28 -3.71
C SER A 60 12.41 -49.74 -2.29
N ARG A 61 12.49 -50.67 -1.35
CA ARG A 61 12.23 -50.56 0.08
C ARG A 61 13.52 -50.99 0.78
N GLU A 62 13.94 -50.29 1.84
CA GLU A 62 14.62 -50.82 3.06
C GLU A 62 14.99 -49.62 3.97
N GLN A 63 14.35 -49.51 5.15
CA GLN A 63 14.87 -49.87 6.49
C GLN A 63 15.98 -48.94 6.98
N ALA A 64 16.12 -48.53 8.24
CA ALA A 64 15.27 -48.34 9.42
C ALA A 64 16.22 -47.66 10.43
N SER A 65 15.77 -46.65 11.19
CA SER A 65 16.32 -46.43 12.54
C SER A 65 15.41 -45.52 13.34
N SER A 66 15.08 -46.02 14.52
CA SER A 66 14.29 -45.43 15.59
C SER A 66 14.92 -44.18 16.21
N ASN A 67 14.10 -43.20 16.57
CA ASN A 67 14.21 -42.61 17.90
C ASN A 67 12.85 -42.11 18.41
N SER A 68 12.53 -42.54 19.62
CA SER A 68 11.31 -42.24 20.38
C SER A 68 11.50 -40.92 21.14
N GLY A 69 10.51 -40.03 21.06
CA GLY A 69 10.42 -38.80 21.85
C GLY A 69 8.95 -38.45 22.07
N ASN A 70 8.46 -38.78 23.26
CA ASN A 70 7.09 -38.63 23.73
C ASN A 70 6.76 -37.15 23.98
N ALA A 71 5.69 -36.62 23.39
CA ALA A 71 5.01 -35.42 23.91
C ALA A 71 3.52 -35.47 23.57
N ALA A 72 2.73 -35.59 24.62
CA ALA A 72 1.29 -35.75 24.60
C ALA A 72 0.57 -34.44 24.28
N GLY A 73 -0.54 -34.57 23.54
CA GLY A 73 -1.78 -33.86 23.81
C GLY A 73 -1.91 -32.47 23.21
N HIS A 74 -2.76 -32.34 22.20
CA HIS A 74 -3.83 -31.35 22.26
C HIS A 74 -5.09 -31.93 21.60
N SER A 75 -6.01 -32.34 22.47
CA SER A 75 -7.38 -32.71 22.13
C SER A 75 -8.10 -31.53 21.47
N GLY A 76 -8.88 -31.85 20.45
CA GLY A 76 -9.59 -30.90 19.61
C GLY A 76 -10.47 -29.92 20.40
N HIS A 77 -10.41 -28.66 19.98
CA HIS A 77 -11.47 -27.69 20.20
C HIS A 77 -12.31 -27.62 18.93
N ASN A 78 -13.44 -28.33 18.93
CA ASN A 78 -14.59 -27.92 18.13
C ASN A 78 -15.31 -26.80 18.90
N GLY A 79 -14.72 -25.61 18.85
CA GLY A 79 -15.39 -24.37 19.22
C GLY A 79 -16.00 -23.76 17.97
N HIS A 80 -17.29 -23.47 18.01
CA HIS A 80 -17.98 -22.67 16.99
C HIS A 80 -17.17 -21.37 16.77
N MET A 81 -16.54 -21.23 15.60
CA MET A 81 -15.66 -20.11 15.29
C MET A 81 -16.46 -18.80 15.26
N ASN A 82 -16.15 -17.88 16.16
CA ASN A 82 -16.40 -16.46 15.93
C ASN A 82 -15.27 -15.94 15.01
N THR A 83 -15.33 -16.29 13.73
CA THR A 83 -14.24 -16.05 12.76
C THR A 83 -13.85 -14.58 12.64
N SER A 84 -14.79 -13.66 12.85
CA SER A 84 -14.55 -12.22 12.68
C SER A 84 -13.64 -11.60 13.74
N GLY A 85 -13.67 -12.09 14.98
CA GLY A 85 -12.77 -11.60 16.05
C GLY A 85 -11.33 -12.06 15.85
N ASP A 86 -11.17 -13.30 15.36
CA ASP A 86 -9.86 -13.86 15.05
C ASP A 86 -9.24 -13.20 13.81
N ASP A 87 -10.04 -12.86 12.79
CA ASP A 87 -9.57 -12.20 11.58
C ASP A 87 -9.10 -10.75 11.84
N LEU A 88 -9.81 -9.97 12.66
CA LEU A 88 -9.38 -8.63 13.04
C LEU A 88 -8.05 -8.64 13.81
N SER A 89 -7.90 -9.55 14.78
CA SER A 89 -6.67 -9.68 15.56
C SER A 89 -5.47 -10.04 14.69
N ARG A 90 -5.66 -10.99 13.76
CA ARG A 90 -4.62 -11.37 12.79
C ARG A 90 -4.27 -10.21 11.85
N TYR A 91 -5.27 -9.49 11.36
CA TYR A 91 -5.07 -8.31 10.52
C TYR A 91 -4.26 -7.23 11.24
N LEU A 92 -4.63 -6.87 12.47
CA LEU A 92 -3.92 -5.87 13.28
C LEU A 92 -2.46 -6.28 13.51
N THR A 93 -2.21 -7.56 13.84
CA THR A 93 -0.85 -8.09 13.98
C THR A 93 -0.04 -7.96 12.69
N GLU A 94 -0.68 -8.16 11.53
CA GLU A 94 -0.04 -7.99 10.23
C GLU A 94 0.25 -6.52 9.91
N GLN A 95 -0.67 -5.60 10.23
CA GLN A 95 -0.44 -4.16 10.07
C GLN A 95 0.72 -3.67 10.94
N ASP A 96 0.77 -4.09 12.21
CA ASP A 96 1.88 -3.78 13.12
C ASP A 96 3.21 -4.25 12.54
N SER A 97 3.25 -5.48 12.00
CA SER A 97 4.48 -6.00 11.39
C SER A 97 4.88 -5.22 10.13
N ILE A 98 3.94 -4.83 9.28
CA ILE A 98 4.22 -4.02 8.08
C ILE A 98 4.80 -2.66 8.49
N MET A 99 4.17 -1.98 9.46
CA MET A 99 4.60 -0.68 9.95
C MET A 99 5.96 -0.74 10.66
N MET A 100 6.22 -1.76 11.47
CA MET A 100 7.54 -1.96 12.12
C MET A 100 8.65 -2.21 11.11
N ASN A 101 8.42 -3.06 10.10
CA ASN A 101 9.40 -3.32 9.05
C ASN A 101 9.71 -2.05 8.24
N MET A 102 8.67 -1.27 7.92
CA MET A 102 8.82 0.02 7.26
C MET A 102 9.70 0.98 8.06
N MET A 103 9.44 1.13 9.36
CA MET A 103 10.24 2.00 10.23
C MET A 103 11.71 1.58 10.28
N GLU A 104 11.99 0.28 10.35
CA GLU A 104 13.36 -0.26 10.32
C GLU A 104 14.05 0.02 8.98
N ASP A 105 13.34 -0.14 7.87
CA ASP A 105 13.88 0.09 6.52
C ASP A 105 14.09 1.57 6.20
N MET A 106 13.33 2.46 6.86
CA MET A 106 13.47 3.91 6.77
C MET A 106 14.65 4.49 7.56
N VAL A 107 15.33 3.69 8.39
CA VAL A 107 16.48 4.15 9.16
C VAL A 107 17.65 4.45 8.22
N ILE A 108 18.00 5.73 8.09
CA ILE A 108 19.17 6.18 7.34
C ILE A 108 20.45 5.85 8.12
N ARG A 109 21.04 4.68 7.81
CA ARG A 109 22.29 4.21 8.42
C ARG A 109 23.54 4.83 7.81
N GLU A 110 23.49 5.15 6.53
CA GLU A 110 24.59 5.74 5.78
C GLU A 110 24.15 7.02 5.08
N LYS A 111 24.76 8.15 5.47
CA LYS A 111 24.56 9.44 4.83
C LYS A 111 25.00 9.40 3.37
N SER A 112 24.13 9.86 2.48
CA SER A 112 24.40 9.84 1.04
C SER A 112 25.29 10.99 0.55
N GLY A 113 25.36 12.08 1.32
CA GLY A 113 25.87 13.37 0.87
C GLY A 113 24.78 14.30 0.32
N ASN A 114 23.52 13.86 0.25
CA ASN A 114 22.46 14.51 -0.54
C ASN A 114 21.06 14.26 0.04
N ALA A 115 20.46 15.29 0.63
CA ALA A 115 19.12 15.23 1.23
C ALA A 115 18.04 14.62 0.31
N SER A 116 18.11 14.84 -1.01
CA SER A 116 17.14 14.28 -1.95
C SER A 116 17.29 12.78 -2.13
N LEU A 117 18.52 12.27 -2.07
CA LEU A 117 18.77 10.84 -2.14
C LEU A 117 18.35 10.15 -0.83
N ASP A 118 18.57 10.79 0.32
CA ASP A 118 18.11 10.28 1.61
C ASP A 118 16.58 10.34 1.74
N PHE A 119 15.92 11.38 1.22
CA PHE A 119 14.46 11.44 1.08
C PHE A 119 13.91 10.28 0.26
N LEU A 120 14.46 10.03 -0.93
CA LEU A 120 14.03 8.91 -1.77
C LEU A 120 14.24 7.56 -1.07
N ARG A 121 15.38 7.38 -0.39
CA ARG A 121 15.69 6.15 0.35
C ARG A 121 14.75 5.92 1.54
N GLY A 122 14.23 6.98 2.15
CA GLY A 122 13.17 6.86 3.17
C GLY A 122 11.77 6.66 2.57
N MET A 123 11.43 7.36 1.48
CA MET A 123 10.09 7.30 0.89
C MET A 123 9.81 5.99 0.14
N ILE A 124 10.84 5.31 -0.37
CA ILE A 124 10.68 3.99 -1.02
C ILE A 124 10.08 2.94 -0.05
N PRO A 125 10.71 2.60 1.09
CA PRO A 125 10.13 1.63 2.02
C PRO A 125 8.80 2.12 2.62
N HIS A 126 8.62 3.44 2.78
CA HIS A 126 7.35 4.02 3.19
C HIS A 126 6.22 3.67 2.21
N HIS A 127 6.41 3.86 0.90
CA HIS A 127 5.43 3.50 -0.12
C HIS A 127 5.21 2.00 -0.26
N GLU A 128 6.27 1.20 -0.13
CA GLU A 128 6.13 -0.26 -0.12
C GLU A 128 5.21 -0.74 1.02
N ALA A 129 5.24 -0.06 2.17
CA ALA A 129 4.36 -0.37 3.28
C ALA A 129 2.90 -0.06 2.98
N ALA A 130 2.57 1.11 2.41
CA ALA A 130 1.20 1.46 2.05
C ALA A 130 0.60 0.49 1.02
N ILE A 131 1.41 0.01 0.07
CA ILE A 131 1.00 -1.06 -0.85
C ILE A 131 0.67 -2.34 -0.08
N LYS A 132 1.54 -2.79 0.83
CA LYS A 132 1.32 -4.00 1.65
C LYS A 132 0.10 -3.88 2.55
N MET A 133 -0.10 -2.73 3.21
CA MET A 133 -1.28 -2.45 4.04
C MET A 133 -2.57 -2.54 3.22
N SER A 134 -2.57 -1.94 2.02
CA SER A 134 -3.70 -1.95 1.10
C SER A 134 -3.99 -3.36 0.54
N GLU A 135 -2.96 -4.11 0.17
CA GLU A 135 -3.10 -5.50 -0.28
C GLU A 135 -3.63 -6.39 0.85
N SER A 136 -3.16 -6.18 2.08
CA SER A 136 -3.65 -6.88 3.28
C SER A 136 -5.12 -6.58 3.54
N TYR A 137 -5.54 -5.30 3.54
CA TYR A 137 -6.94 -4.92 3.72
C TYR A 137 -7.89 -5.58 2.71
N LEU A 138 -7.48 -5.65 1.44
CA LEU A 138 -8.24 -6.33 0.40
C LEU A 138 -8.30 -7.86 0.63
N SER A 139 -7.19 -8.47 1.06
CA SER A 139 -7.09 -9.91 1.34
C SER A 139 -7.95 -10.35 2.52
N TYR A 140 -8.04 -9.54 3.58
CA TYR A 140 -8.93 -9.81 4.72
C TYR A 140 -10.40 -9.46 4.44
N GLN A 141 -10.73 -9.08 3.20
CA GLN A 141 -12.09 -8.79 2.75
C GLN A 141 -12.77 -7.69 3.58
N GLY A 142 -12.11 -6.53 3.70
CA GLY A 142 -12.73 -5.31 4.24
C GLY A 142 -14.14 -5.05 3.69
N LYS A 143 -15.01 -4.37 4.43
CA LYS A 143 -16.44 -4.29 4.07
C LYS A 143 -16.82 -3.02 3.33
N SER A 144 -16.11 -1.92 3.57
CA SER A 144 -16.35 -0.65 2.89
C SER A 144 -15.86 -0.68 1.44
N ASP A 145 -16.80 -0.56 0.50
CA ASP A 145 -16.48 -0.45 -0.94
C ASP A 145 -15.68 0.81 -1.25
N GLU A 146 -15.88 1.89 -0.48
CA GLU A 146 -15.09 3.11 -0.61
C GLU A 146 -13.64 2.90 -0.19
N LEU A 147 -13.40 2.23 0.95
CA LEU A 147 -12.04 1.94 1.40
C LEU A 147 -11.35 0.93 0.48
N LYS A 148 -12.07 -0.04 -0.09
CA LYS A 148 -11.51 -0.94 -1.11
C LYS A 148 -11.04 -0.19 -2.34
N THR A 149 -11.83 0.80 -2.77
CA THR A 149 -11.47 1.67 -3.90
C THR A 149 -10.20 2.45 -3.57
N ILE A 150 -10.14 3.08 -2.38
CA ILE A 150 -8.94 3.80 -1.92
C ILE A 150 -7.72 2.86 -1.88
N ALA A 151 -7.85 1.65 -1.34
CA ALA A 151 -6.76 0.68 -1.29
C ALA A 151 -6.23 0.32 -2.70
N GLN A 152 -7.12 0.15 -3.67
CA GLN A 152 -6.73 -0.13 -5.06
C GLN A 152 -6.05 1.08 -5.74
N ASP A 153 -6.56 2.28 -5.48
CA ASP A 153 -5.98 3.53 -5.97
C ASP A 153 -4.56 3.73 -5.41
N ILE A 154 -4.37 3.53 -4.09
CA ILE A 154 -3.07 3.57 -3.42
C ILE A 154 -2.10 2.56 -4.04
N ILE A 155 -2.50 1.29 -4.21
CA ILE A 155 -1.64 0.26 -4.80
C ILE A 155 -1.16 0.68 -6.19
N THR A 156 -2.07 1.22 -7.02
CA THR A 156 -1.76 1.61 -8.39
C THR A 156 -0.82 2.81 -8.42
N ALA A 157 -1.18 3.89 -7.72
CA ALA A 157 -0.41 5.13 -7.71
C ALA A 157 0.98 4.92 -7.11
N GLN A 158 1.09 4.25 -5.96
CA GLN A 158 2.36 4.09 -5.28
C GLN A 158 3.31 3.11 -6.00
N LYS A 159 2.80 2.13 -6.76
CA LYS A 159 3.64 1.30 -7.65
C LYS A 159 4.28 2.14 -8.76
N ASP A 160 3.53 3.08 -9.35
CA ASP A 160 4.05 3.98 -10.37
C ASP A 160 5.05 4.99 -9.80
N GLU A 161 4.80 5.51 -8.58
CA GLU A 161 5.73 6.39 -7.87
C GLU A 161 7.02 5.68 -7.47
N LEU A 162 6.95 4.43 -7.00
CA LEU A 162 8.13 3.62 -6.69
C LEU A 162 9.04 3.45 -7.90
N LYS A 163 8.46 3.22 -9.09
CA LYS A 163 9.25 3.14 -10.32
C LYS A 163 10.00 4.46 -10.57
N GLN A 164 9.33 5.60 -10.42
CA GLN A 164 9.92 6.93 -10.60
C GLN A 164 11.02 7.19 -9.56
N MET A 165 10.76 6.92 -8.28
CA MET A 165 11.73 7.08 -7.20
C MET A 165 13.00 6.26 -7.46
N ASN A 166 12.86 5.00 -7.86
CA ASN A 166 14.00 4.14 -8.19
C ASN A 166 14.81 4.64 -9.39
N GLU A 167 14.17 5.26 -10.38
CA GLU A 167 14.85 5.91 -11.50
C GLU A 167 15.61 7.17 -11.04
N LEU A 168 15.02 7.98 -10.17
CA LEU A 168 15.65 9.17 -9.59
C LEU A 168 16.86 8.82 -8.71
N VAL A 169 16.76 7.79 -7.87
CA VAL A 169 17.87 7.28 -7.06
C VAL A 169 19.08 6.98 -7.96
N LYS A 170 18.88 6.17 -9.00
CA LYS A 170 19.95 5.82 -9.96
C LYS A 170 20.54 7.05 -10.65
N SER A 171 19.68 8.01 -11.01
CA SER A 171 20.10 9.24 -11.66
C SER A 171 20.98 10.10 -10.74
N TYR A 172 20.59 10.27 -9.48
CA TYR A 172 21.29 11.14 -8.53
C TYR A 172 22.55 10.51 -7.95
N GLU A 173 22.58 9.19 -7.77
CA GLU A 173 23.82 8.48 -7.45
C GLU A 173 24.87 8.65 -8.56
N LYS A 174 24.43 8.64 -9.83
CA LYS A 174 25.31 8.88 -10.98
C LYS A 174 25.74 10.35 -11.08
N ASP A 175 24.84 11.28 -10.83
CA ASP A 175 25.15 12.73 -10.81
C ASP A 175 26.18 13.06 -9.73
N GLY A 176 26.07 12.42 -8.55
CA GLY A 176 27.05 12.51 -7.49
C GLY A 176 27.15 13.89 -6.83
N LYS A 177 26.20 14.79 -7.09
CA LYS A 177 26.11 16.10 -6.42
C LYS A 177 25.87 15.88 -4.93
N LYS A 178 26.66 16.59 -4.12
CA LYS A 178 26.58 16.56 -2.66
C LYS A 178 26.41 17.96 -2.11
N ASP A 179 25.64 18.06 -1.03
CA ASP A 179 25.51 19.24 -0.18
C ASP A 179 25.31 18.77 1.26
N GLN A 180 26.43 18.59 1.97
CA GLN A 180 26.44 18.07 3.33
C GLN A 180 25.71 18.98 4.30
N THR A 181 25.71 20.30 4.08
CA THR A 181 25.03 21.24 4.96
C THR A 181 23.51 21.07 4.86
N LYS A 182 22.96 20.96 3.65
CA LYS A 182 21.53 20.69 3.48
C LYS A 182 21.16 19.27 3.91
N GLU A 183 22.00 18.29 3.64
CA GLU A 183 21.80 16.92 4.11
C GLU A 183 21.75 16.85 5.65
N ASP A 184 22.72 17.44 6.34
CA ASP A 184 22.75 17.44 7.80
C ASP A 184 21.50 18.12 8.39
N ALA A 185 21.07 19.24 7.80
CA ALA A 185 19.86 19.94 8.23
C ALA A 185 18.58 19.13 7.97
N TYR A 186 18.47 18.48 6.80
CA TYR A 186 17.37 17.57 6.48
C TYR A 186 17.32 16.38 7.45
N LEU A 187 18.46 15.72 7.67
CA LEU A 187 18.54 14.56 8.56
C LEU A 187 18.26 14.92 10.02
N GLU A 188 18.53 16.16 10.44
CA GLU A 188 18.11 16.64 11.75
C GLU A 188 16.57 16.65 11.86
N GLN A 189 15.85 17.18 10.87
CA GLN A 189 14.37 17.17 10.89
C GLN A 189 13.82 15.75 10.74
N TYR A 190 14.37 14.98 9.82
CA TYR A 190 14.04 13.56 9.63
C TYR A 190 14.15 12.81 10.96
N SER A 191 15.25 12.95 11.69
CA SER A 191 15.45 12.26 12.97
C SER A 191 14.42 12.65 14.05
N LYS A 192 13.89 13.88 14.03
CA LYS A 192 12.86 14.34 14.96
C LYS A 192 11.51 13.66 14.71
N MET A 193 11.20 13.31 13.46
CA MET A 193 9.97 12.56 13.14
C MET A 193 9.98 11.16 13.76
N PHE A 194 11.15 10.51 13.83
CA PHE A 194 11.31 9.18 14.42
C PHE A 194 11.65 9.21 15.92
N ALA A 195 11.76 10.39 16.54
CA ALA A 195 12.13 10.51 17.94
C ALA A 195 10.90 10.48 18.88
N GLY A 196 11.02 9.76 19.99
CA GLY A 196 10.12 9.87 21.15
C GLY A 196 8.64 9.54 20.86
N ASP A 197 7.74 10.33 21.46
CA ASP A 197 6.28 10.16 21.38
C ASP A 197 5.72 10.21 19.95
N SER A 198 6.44 10.80 19.00
CA SER A 198 6.01 10.87 17.59
C SER A 198 5.81 9.46 17.02
N MET A 199 6.73 8.53 17.29
CA MET A 199 6.62 7.15 16.81
C MET A 199 5.44 6.41 17.46
N SER A 200 5.22 6.60 18.77
CA SER A 200 4.08 5.98 19.47
C SER A 200 2.73 6.47 18.93
N ARG A 201 2.62 7.74 18.51
CA ARG A 201 1.37 8.25 17.90
C ARG A 201 1.07 7.63 16.54
N HIS A 202 2.07 7.16 15.80
CA HIS A 202 1.89 6.57 14.47
C HIS A 202 1.69 5.04 14.48
N MET A 203 1.68 4.40 15.66
CA MET A 203 1.66 2.93 15.80
C MET A 203 0.50 2.40 16.64
N ASP A 204 -0.37 3.26 17.17
CA ASP A 204 -1.47 2.81 18.02
C ASP A 204 -2.75 2.56 17.22
N THR A 205 -2.86 1.38 16.60
CA THR A 205 -4.12 0.88 15.99
C THR A 205 -4.89 -0.06 16.93
N SER A 206 -4.51 -0.14 18.21
CA SER A 206 -4.97 -1.19 19.13
C SER A 206 -6.43 -1.05 19.59
N GLY A 207 -7.09 0.07 19.26
CA GLY A 207 -8.47 0.37 19.65
C GLY A 207 -9.52 0.23 18.54
N ALA A 208 -9.17 -0.27 17.35
CA ALA A 208 -10.12 -0.34 16.25
C ALA A 208 -11.15 -1.48 16.42
N ASP A 209 -12.44 -1.16 16.22
CA ASP A 209 -13.55 -2.12 16.38
C ASP A 209 -13.83 -2.94 15.10
N SER A 210 -13.20 -2.58 13.97
CA SER A 210 -13.37 -3.25 12.68
C SER A 210 -12.14 -3.14 11.77
N LEU A 211 -12.08 -4.02 10.76
CA LEU A 211 -11.04 -3.97 9.72
C LEU A 211 -11.04 -2.64 8.97
N ASP A 212 -12.23 -2.10 8.70
CA ASP A 212 -12.41 -0.86 7.95
C ASP A 212 -11.86 0.34 8.73
N GLN A 213 -12.20 0.42 10.02
CA GLN A 213 -11.67 1.44 10.92
C GLN A 213 -10.15 1.32 11.05
N ALA A 214 -9.65 0.11 11.31
CA ALA A 214 -8.22 -0.16 11.46
C ALA A 214 -7.42 0.24 10.21
N PHE A 215 -7.92 -0.09 9.01
CA PHE A 215 -7.29 0.31 7.75
C PHE A 215 -7.26 1.82 7.57
N ALA A 216 -8.41 2.49 7.76
CA ALA A 216 -8.50 3.92 7.55
C ALA A 216 -7.62 4.70 8.55
N GLU A 217 -7.69 4.39 9.84
CA GLU A 217 -6.87 5.03 10.86
C GLU A 217 -5.37 4.77 10.64
N GLY A 218 -4.99 3.52 10.36
CA GLY A 218 -3.61 3.16 10.04
C GLY A 218 -3.07 3.89 8.81
N MET A 219 -3.84 3.93 7.72
CA MET A 219 -3.42 4.60 6.49
C MET A 219 -3.42 6.13 6.62
N ILE A 220 -4.31 6.74 7.42
CA ILE A 220 -4.24 8.18 7.74
C ILE A 220 -2.90 8.52 8.41
N MET A 221 -2.51 7.73 9.42
CA MET A 221 -1.25 7.95 10.14
C MET A 221 -0.04 7.75 9.24
N HIS A 222 -0.07 6.73 8.37
CA HIS A 222 0.96 6.46 7.37
C HIS A 222 1.09 7.63 6.39
N HIS A 223 0.00 8.07 5.78
CA HIS A 223 0.01 9.17 4.84
C HIS A 223 0.49 10.48 5.46
N GLN A 224 0.14 10.76 6.71
CA GLN A 224 0.58 11.97 7.38
C GLN A 224 2.12 12.02 7.49
N MET A 225 2.79 10.89 7.74
CA MET A 225 4.25 10.83 7.75
C MET A 225 4.84 11.14 6.36
N ALA A 226 4.27 10.61 5.29
CA ALA A 226 4.72 10.92 3.93
C ALA A 226 4.51 12.41 3.57
N VAL A 227 3.39 13.01 3.98
CA VAL A 227 3.13 14.44 3.80
C VAL A 227 4.17 15.29 4.54
N ASP A 228 4.50 14.94 5.78
CA ASP A 228 5.47 15.69 6.58
C ASP A 228 6.89 15.57 5.99
N MET A 229 7.31 14.37 5.59
CA MET A 229 8.57 14.17 4.86
C MET A 229 8.64 14.96 3.56
N ALA A 230 7.54 14.98 2.80
CA ALA A 230 7.46 15.71 1.54
C ALA A 230 7.52 17.23 1.74
N ARG A 231 6.92 17.77 2.80
CA ARG A 231 7.04 19.19 3.15
C ARG A 231 8.47 19.55 3.52
N ASP A 232 9.12 18.73 4.34
CA ASP A 232 10.49 18.97 4.78
C ASP A 232 11.47 19.00 3.60
N ILE A 233 11.41 18.02 2.69
CA ILE A 233 12.38 17.96 1.59
C ILE A 233 12.30 19.17 0.65
N LEU A 234 11.16 19.85 0.57
CA LEU A 234 11.01 21.08 -0.23
C LEU A 234 11.91 22.22 0.24
N GLU A 235 12.39 22.21 1.48
CA GLU A 235 13.36 23.19 1.99
C GLU A 235 14.81 22.84 1.62
N TYR A 236 15.13 21.55 1.45
CA TYR A 236 16.51 21.07 1.34
C TYR A 236 16.89 20.58 -0.08
N THR A 237 15.92 20.37 -0.97
CA THR A 237 16.20 19.95 -2.34
C THR A 237 16.44 21.12 -3.30
N ASP A 238 17.40 20.92 -4.20
CA ASP A 238 17.60 21.76 -5.40
C ASP A 238 17.10 21.06 -6.68
N TYR A 239 16.59 19.84 -6.59
CA TYR A 239 16.14 19.08 -7.74
C TYR A 239 14.66 19.38 -7.98
N GLU A 240 14.36 19.99 -9.13
CA GLU A 240 12.98 20.33 -9.51
C GLU A 240 12.09 19.08 -9.63
N GLU A 241 12.66 17.95 -10.04
CA GLU A 241 11.95 16.66 -10.09
C GLU A 241 11.52 16.20 -8.68
N ILE A 242 12.33 16.46 -7.65
CA ILE A 242 11.99 16.15 -6.25
C ILE A 242 10.97 17.14 -5.71
N ARG A 243 11.09 18.43 -6.04
CA ARG A 243 10.06 19.42 -5.69
C ARG A 243 8.69 19.03 -6.25
N THR A 244 8.67 18.62 -7.51
CA THR A 244 7.45 18.19 -8.20
C THR A 244 6.87 16.94 -7.56
N MET A 245 7.70 15.92 -7.31
CA MET A 245 7.26 14.69 -6.66
C MET A 245 6.72 14.95 -5.24
N ALA A 246 7.44 15.72 -4.42
CA ALA A 246 7.03 16.07 -3.07
C ALA A 246 5.68 16.82 -3.05
N GLN A 247 5.49 17.81 -3.93
CA GLN A 247 4.22 18.51 -4.03
C GLN A 247 3.08 17.57 -4.45
N ASN A 248 3.33 16.65 -5.38
CA ASN A 248 2.32 15.66 -5.78
C ASN A 248 1.95 14.73 -4.61
N ILE A 249 2.93 14.26 -3.83
CA ILE A 249 2.69 13.44 -2.63
C ILE A 249 1.79 14.20 -1.65
N ILE A 250 2.10 15.46 -1.35
CA ILE A 250 1.29 16.31 -0.46
C ILE A 250 -0.14 16.42 -1.00
N ASP A 251 -0.29 16.84 -2.27
CA ASP A 251 -1.59 17.14 -2.86
C ASP A 251 -2.51 15.91 -2.98
N VAL A 252 -1.94 14.71 -3.17
CA VAL A 252 -2.68 13.46 -3.29
C VAL A 252 -3.00 12.91 -1.91
N GLN A 253 -2.00 12.77 -1.04
CA GLN A 253 -2.18 12.12 0.24
C GLN A 253 -3.03 12.94 1.21
N GLU A 254 -2.99 14.28 1.16
CA GLU A 254 -3.93 15.12 1.94
C GLU A 254 -5.40 14.87 1.54
N LYS A 255 -5.68 14.62 0.25
CA LYS A 255 -7.04 14.33 -0.21
C LYS A 255 -7.49 12.94 0.24
N GLU A 256 -6.59 11.97 0.22
CA GLU A 256 -6.86 10.60 0.67
C GLU A 256 -7.10 10.57 2.18
N ILE A 257 -6.29 11.29 2.98
CA ILE A 257 -6.51 11.50 4.42
C ILE A 257 -7.90 12.06 4.65
N ALA A 258 -8.25 13.19 4.01
CA ALA A 258 -9.54 13.83 4.21
C ALA A 258 -10.72 12.91 3.84
N ARG A 259 -10.56 12.06 2.82
CA ARG A 259 -11.56 11.07 2.43
C ARG A 259 -11.71 9.97 3.49
N MET A 260 -10.61 9.42 3.99
CA MET A 260 -10.63 8.38 5.03
C MET A 260 -11.17 8.90 6.36
N GLU A 261 -10.77 10.11 6.78
CA GLU A 261 -11.31 10.76 8.00
C GLU A 261 -12.82 10.91 7.93
N LYS A 262 -13.34 11.30 6.76
CA LYS A 262 -14.78 11.39 6.53
C LYS A 262 -15.46 10.03 6.69
N ILE A 263 -14.89 8.97 6.11
CA ILE A 263 -15.43 7.60 6.20
C ILE A 263 -15.46 7.13 7.67
N VAL A 264 -14.36 7.31 8.40
CA VAL A 264 -14.27 6.93 9.83
C VAL A 264 -15.33 7.65 10.65
N LYS A 265 -15.50 8.95 10.43
CA LYS A 265 -16.52 9.75 11.12
C LYS A 265 -17.94 9.25 10.85
N GLU A 266 -18.29 9.00 9.59
CA GLU A 266 -19.62 8.49 9.21
C GLU A 266 -19.88 7.09 9.82
N GLN A 267 -18.86 6.24 9.87
CA GLN A 267 -18.94 4.93 10.52
C GLN A 267 -19.20 5.04 12.03
N GLN A 268 -18.52 5.95 12.72
CA GLN A 268 -18.71 6.16 14.16
C GLN A 268 -20.10 6.71 14.50
N GLU A 269 -20.62 7.63 13.69
CA GLU A 269 -21.98 8.17 13.85
C GLU A 269 -23.04 7.07 13.67
N SER A 270 -22.88 6.20 12.67
CA SER A 270 -23.82 5.10 12.40
C SER A 270 -23.86 4.02 13.49
N GLN A 271 -22.82 3.90 14.32
CA GLN A 271 -22.76 2.93 15.42
C GLN A 271 -23.42 3.43 16.71
N GLN A 272 -23.75 4.72 16.79
CA GLN A 272 -24.39 5.35 17.96
C GLN A 272 -25.92 5.42 17.87
N GLU A 273 -26.50 5.14 16.69
CA GLU A 273 -27.94 5.10 16.43
C GLU A 273 -28.54 3.69 16.59
#